data_AF-A0A0R3TVP1-F1
#
_entry.id   AF-A0A0R3TVP1-F1
#
_cell.length_a   1.000
_cell.length_b   1.000
_cell.length_c   1.000
_cell.angle_alpha   90.00
_cell.angle_beta   90.00
_cell.angle_gamma   90.00
#
_symmetry.space_group_name_H-M   'P 1'
#
loop_
_entity.id
_entity.type
_entity.pdbx_description
1 polymer ?
#
loop_
_entity_poly.entity_id
_entity_poly.type
_entity_poly.pdbx_seq_one_letter_code
_entity_poly.pdbx_strand_id
1 'polypeptide(L)'
;MKVWSVGNGTSNNDLIGACIPRIACDFERLVSGQFFLQRVGVEQLQLLLQSPWICDQNEVTKFKALCVWLNSSSLNFERTKREKDFDRLLELINAKKLPRDVVIETWVELPPMPTPRYATGAAHIPGVGDLVVGGWTDTGDDIPAVDNAEIFLTNSSPLGHAGSWCEIAHMLHSRAYPKAEFFNGNVYVAGDCEDSTSSVEMLSLFSEGPPQWTEVINASFSTDSMISFKGSLLFAKSRCLKGICHFVATNASIVNSKEVWIIAARKLQFIIGPRGKTDDFLIEVNMVYTKTKRSRGYGQMQRGSYEVRHSNSIEEVKVQTPH
;
A
#
# COMPACT_ATOMS: atom_id res chain seq x y z
N MET A 1 -27.58 -29.18 -6.55
CA MET A 1 -26.33 -29.25 -5.77
C MET A 1 -25.55 -30.54 -5.95
N LYS A 2 -26.14 -31.76 -5.84
CA LYS A 2 -25.39 -33.02 -6.02
C LYS A 2 -24.63 -33.09 -7.36
N VAL A 3 -25.28 -32.72 -8.47
CA VAL A 3 -24.65 -32.72 -9.82
C VAL A 3 -23.44 -31.78 -9.89
N TRP A 4 -23.55 -30.56 -9.33
CA TRP A 4 -22.43 -29.63 -9.23
C TRP A 4 -21.27 -30.22 -8.43
N SER A 5 -21.53 -30.82 -7.27
CA SER A 5 -20.48 -31.43 -6.46
C SER A 5 -19.76 -32.57 -7.19
N VAL A 6 -20.49 -33.37 -7.97
CA VAL A 6 -19.90 -34.43 -8.82
C VAL A 6 -19.08 -33.83 -9.96
N GLY A 7 -19.62 -32.82 -10.66
CA GLY A 7 -18.89 -32.13 -11.73
C GLY A 7 -17.61 -31.46 -11.23
N ASN A 8 -17.67 -30.80 -10.07
CA ASN A 8 -16.53 -30.17 -9.42
C ASN A 8 -15.50 -31.21 -8.93
N GLY A 9 -15.95 -32.32 -8.32
CA GLY A 9 -15.07 -33.40 -7.88
C GLY A 9 -14.38 -34.14 -9.04
N THR A 10 -14.99 -34.14 -10.23
CA THR A 10 -14.43 -34.76 -11.45
C THR A 10 -13.79 -33.75 -12.40
N SER A 11 -13.78 -32.45 -12.06
CA SER A 11 -13.38 -31.36 -12.96
C SER A 11 -14.07 -31.40 -14.34
N ASN A 12 -15.31 -31.90 -14.39
CA ASN A 12 -16.08 -31.99 -15.63
C ASN A 12 -16.76 -30.66 -15.92
N ASN A 13 -16.15 -29.86 -16.79
CA ASN A 13 -16.62 -28.52 -17.15
C ASN A 13 -18.01 -28.51 -17.81
N ASP A 14 -18.41 -29.57 -18.50
CA ASP A 14 -19.74 -29.66 -19.13
C ASP A 14 -20.84 -29.80 -18.07
N LEU A 15 -20.62 -30.65 -17.07
CA LEU A 15 -21.55 -30.82 -15.94
C LEU A 15 -21.61 -29.55 -15.07
N ILE A 16 -20.47 -28.90 -14.85
CA ILE A 16 -20.39 -27.62 -14.15
C ILE A 16 -21.18 -26.56 -14.94
N GLY A 17 -20.91 -26.42 -16.24
CA GLY A 17 -21.58 -25.48 -17.13
C GLY A 17 -23.09 -25.66 -17.18
N ALA A 18 -23.56 -26.92 -17.27
CA ALA A 18 -25.00 -27.24 -17.25
C ALA A 18 -25.70 -26.84 -15.94
N CYS A 19 -24.96 -26.74 -14.83
CA CYS A 19 -25.48 -26.32 -13.54
C CYS A 19 -25.48 -24.79 -13.34
N ILE A 20 -24.69 -24.03 -14.12
CA ILE A 20 -24.52 -22.58 -13.93
C ILE A 20 -25.85 -21.82 -13.94
N PRO A 21 -26.78 -22.02 -14.90
CA PRO A 21 -28.03 -21.27 -14.90
C PRO A 21 -28.85 -21.47 -13.63
N ARG A 22 -28.87 -22.71 -13.10
CA ARG A 22 -29.61 -23.02 -11.87
C ARG A 22 -28.95 -22.41 -10.63
N ILE A 23 -27.62 -22.41 -10.56
CA ILE A 23 -26.87 -21.78 -9.47
C ILE A 23 -27.03 -20.27 -9.52
N ALA A 24 -26.99 -19.68 -10.71
CA ALA A 24 -27.16 -18.25 -10.93
C ALA A 24 -28.51 -17.75 -10.38
N CYS A 25 -29.61 -18.47 -10.61
CA CYS A 25 -30.92 -18.12 -10.06
C CYS A 25 -30.97 -18.05 -8.53
N ASP A 26 -30.10 -18.81 -7.83
CA ASP A 26 -30.04 -18.88 -6.37
C ASP A 26 -28.73 -18.27 -5.82
N PHE A 27 -27.97 -17.53 -6.63
CA PHE A 27 -26.57 -17.21 -6.33
C PHE A 27 -26.42 -16.41 -5.04
N GLU A 28 -27.23 -15.38 -4.83
CA GLU A 28 -27.21 -14.56 -3.63
C GLU A 28 -27.44 -15.38 -2.34
N ARG A 29 -28.40 -16.31 -2.39
CA ARG A 29 -28.68 -17.23 -1.29
C ARG A 29 -27.52 -18.20 -1.05
N LEU A 30 -26.90 -18.70 -2.14
CA LEU A 30 -25.77 -19.63 -2.06
C LEU A 30 -24.50 -18.95 -1.54
N VAL A 31 -24.25 -17.71 -1.94
CA VAL A 31 -23.11 -16.89 -1.50
C VAL A 31 -23.22 -16.51 -0.02
N SER A 32 -24.45 -16.32 0.46
CA SER A 32 -24.71 -16.11 1.90
C SER A 32 -24.38 -17.35 2.74
N GLY A 33 -24.26 -18.54 2.13
CA GLY A 33 -23.91 -19.79 2.79
C GLY A 33 -22.45 -20.20 2.56
N GLN A 34 -21.62 -20.16 3.60
CA GLN A 34 -20.19 -20.53 3.51
C GLN A 34 -19.94 -21.95 2.94
N PHE A 35 -20.85 -22.90 3.19
CA PHE A 35 -20.71 -24.30 2.77
C PHE A 35 -20.59 -24.51 1.26
N PHE A 36 -21.26 -23.69 0.46
CA PHE A 36 -21.19 -23.81 -1.00
C PHE A 36 -19.79 -23.43 -1.48
N LEU A 37 -19.35 -22.23 -1.11
CA LEU A 37 -18.09 -21.64 -1.57
C LEU A 37 -16.86 -22.36 -1.01
N GLN A 38 -16.97 -23.02 0.15
CA GLN A 38 -15.90 -23.88 0.68
C GLN A 38 -15.47 -24.96 -0.33
N ARG A 39 -16.41 -25.48 -1.13
CA ARG A 39 -16.17 -26.57 -2.09
C ARG A 39 -15.90 -26.08 -3.52
N VAL A 40 -16.01 -24.79 -3.79
CA VAL A 40 -15.82 -24.23 -5.13
C VAL A 40 -14.34 -23.94 -5.35
N GLY A 41 -13.74 -24.53 -6.38
CA GLY A 41 -12.36 -24.23 -6.78
C GLY A 41 -12.25 -22.87 -7.50
N VAL A 42 -11.02 -22.37 -7.66
CA VAL A 42 -10.74 -21.08 -8.32
C VAL A 42 -11.34 -21.01 -9.73
N GLU A 43 -11.18 -22.06 -10.54
CA GLU A 43 -11.68 -22.08 -11.93
C GLU A 43 -13.21 -22.09 -11.99
N GLN A 44 -13.86 -22.81 -11.07
CA GLN A 44 -15.32 -22.84 -11.00
C GLN A 44 -15.88 -21.51 -10.50
N LEU A 45 -15.21 -20.86 -9.54
CA LEU A 45 -15.60 -19.52 -9.11
C LEU A 45 -15.43 -18.51 -10.25
N GLN A 46 -14.32 -18.57 -10.98
CA GLN A 46 -14.10 -17.75 -12.17
C GLN A 46 -15.24 -17.90 -13.20
N LEU A 47 -15.62 -19.14 -13.53
CA LEU A 47 -16.74 -19.42 -14.43
C LEU A 47 -18.07 -18.85 -13.92
N LEU A 48 -18.32 -18.92 -12.61
CA LEU A 48 -19.51 -18.32 -11.99
C LEU A 48 -19.47 -16.79 -12.09
N LEU A 49 -18.34 -16.15 -11.76
CA LEU A 49 -18.20 -14.69 -11.79
C LEU A 49 -18.32 -14.10 -13.20
N GLN A 50 -17.89 -14.86 -14.22
CA GLN A 50 -17.99 -14.48 -15.64
C GLN A 50 -19.35 -14.84 -16.26
N SER A 51 -20.17 -15.64 -15.58
CA SER A 51 -21.44 -16.12 -16.12
C SER A 51 -22.41 -14.97 -16.41
N PRO A 52 -22.96 -14.86 -17.63
CA PRO A 52 -23.93 -13.81 -17.96
C PRO A 52 -25.19 -13.87 -17.08
N TRP A 53 -25.52 -15.04 -16.54
CA TRP A 53 -26.68 -15.25 -15.66
C TRP A 53 -26.52 -14.64 -14.26
N ILE A 54 -25.27 -14.38 -13.83
CA ILE A 54 -24.95 -13.67 -12.57
C ILE A 54 -24.67 -12.18 -12.88
N CYS A 55 -24.46 -11.84 -14.15
CA CYS A 55 -24.01 -10.52 -14.63
C CYS A 55 -25.11 -9.46 -14.76
N ASP A 56 -26.33 -9.68 -14.29
CA ASP A 56 -27.35 -8.63 -14.19
C ASP A 56 -27.03 -7.67 -13.04
N GLN A 57 -25.92 -6.95 -13.21
CA GLN A 57 -25.47 -5.76 -12.48
C GLN A 57 -25.12 -5.91 -10.99
N ASN A 58 -25.17 -7.11 -10.41
CA ASN A 58 -24.88 -7.28 -8.99
C ASN A 58 -23.37 -7.55 -8.73
N GLU A 59 -22.52 -6.60 -9.11
CA GLU A 59 -21.07 -6.64 -8.81
C GLU A 59 -20.80 -6.75 -7.30
N VAL A 60 -21.72 -6.23 -6.47
CA VAL A 60 -21.72 -6.38 -5.02
C VAL A 60 -21.79 -7.84 -4.62
N THR A 61 -22.74 -8.61 -5.17
CA THR A 61 -22.88 -10.04 -4.86
C THR A 61 -21.68 -10.85 -5.36
N LYS A 62 -21.11 -10.48 -6.51
CA LYS A 62 -19.85 -11.09 -6.99
C LYS A 62 -18.70 -10.84 -6.02
N PHE A 63 -18.54 -9.60 -5.56
CA PHE A 63 -17.52 -9.24 -4.58
C PHE A 63 -17.74 -9.94 -3.24
N LYS A 64 -18.97 -9.96 -2.73
CA LYS A 64 -19.33 -10.74 -1.53
C LYS A 64 -19.01 -12.23 -1.71
N ALA A 65 -19.30 -12.82 -2.87
CA ALA A 65 -18.96 -14.20 -3.18
C ALA A 65 -17.45 -14.45 -3.13
N LEU A 66 -16.66 -13.54 -3.70
CA LEU A 66 -15.21 -13.63 -3.68
C LEU A 66 -14.65 -13.51 -2.25
N CYS A 67 -15.16 -12.58 -1.44
CA CYS A 67 -14.78 -12.44 -0.03
C CYS A 67 -15.15 -13.67 0.81
N VAL A 68 -16.37 -14.20 0.66
CA VAL A 68 -16.79 -15.41 1.38
C VAL A 68 -15.98 -16.62 0.89
N TRP A 69 -15.67 -16.71 -0.39
CA TRP A 69 -14.79 -17.77 -0.92
C TRP A 69 -13.39 -17.69 -0.32
N LEU A 70 -12.77 -16.51 -0.29
CA LEU A 70 -11.45 -16.31 0.32
C LEU A 70 -11.42 -16.78 1.79
N ASN A 71 -12.47 -16.43 2.55
CA ASN A 71 -12.59 -16.72 3.98
C ASN A 71 -13.21 -18.10 4.30
N SER A 72 -13.66 -18.87 3.31
CA SER A 72 -14.35 -20.15 3.54
C SER A 72 -13.43 -21.34 3.80
N SER A 73 -12.10 -21.19 3.65
CA SER A 73 -11.17 -22.26 3.99
C SER A 73 -10.77 -22.19 5.47
N SER A 74 -10.85 -23.33 6.15
CA SER A 74 -10.39 -23.50 7.53
C SER A 74 -8.92 -23.88 7.64
N LEU A 75 -8.25 -24.19 6.52
CA LEU A 75 -6.86 -24.64 6.49
C LEU A 75 -5.95 -23.55 5.94
N ASN A 76 -4.90 -23.20 6.70
CA ASN A 76 -3.95 -22.14 6.33
C ASN A 76 -3.35 -22.33 4.91
N PHE A 77 -2.98 -23.56 4.55
CA PHE A 77 -2.40 -23.85 3.23
C PHE A 77 -3.36 -23.55 2.06
N GLU A 78 -4.63 -23.90 2.21
CA GLU A 78 -5.63 -23.59 1.19
C GLU A 78 -5.91 -22.09 1.12
N ARG A 79 -5.94 -21.40 2.27
CA ARG A 79 -6.11 -19.95 2.32
C ARG A 79 -5.01 -19.23 1.54
N THR A 80 -3.74 -19.59 1.75
CA THR A 80 -2.62 -19.00 1.00
C THR A 80 -2.72 -19.24 -0.51
N LYS A 81 -3.25 -20.41 -0.92
CA LYS A 81 -3.53 -20.67 -2.35
C LYS A 81 -4.63 -19.74 -2.88
N ARG A 82 -5.73 -19.58 -2.14
CA ARG A 82 -6.84 -18.68 -2.52
C ARG A 82 -6.42 -17.22 -2.55
N GLU A 83 -5.56 -16.78 -1.62
CA GLU A 83 -5.00 -15.43 -1.59
C GLU A 83 -4.21 -15.12 -2.86
N LYS A 84 -3.40 -16.06 -3.35
CA LYS A 84 -2.67 -15.90 -4.63
C LYS A 84 -3.61 -15.76 -5.84
N ASP A 85 -4.74 -16.46 -5.82
CA ASP A 85 -5.73 -16.43 -6.90
C ASP A 85 -6.73 -15.27 -6.76
N PHE A 86 -6.80 -14.62 -5.60
CA PHE A 86 -7.78 -13.57 -5.28
C PHE A 86 -7.63 -12.37 -6.22
N ASP A 87 -6.41 -11.90 -6.44
CA ASP A 87 -6.15 -10.75 -7.33
C ASP A 87 -6.66 -11.01 -8.75
N ARG A 88 -6.40 -12.22 -9.28
CA ARG A 88 -6.86 -12.66 -10.60
C ARG A 88 -8.39 -12.67 -10.70
N LEU A 89 -9.07 -13.11 -9.64
CA LEU A 89 -10.53 -13.14 -9.60
C LEU A 89 -11.13 -11.75 -9.38
N LEU A 90 -10.44 -10.88 -8.63
CA LEU A 90 -10.87 -9.51 -8.39
C LEU A 90 -10.90 -8.68 -9.67
N GLU A 91 -9.99 -8.95 -10.63
CA GLU A 91 -10.01 -8.33 -11.97
C GLU A 91 -11.29 -8.63 -12.78
N LEU A 92 -12.00 -9.70 -12.43
CA LEU A 92 -13.29 -10.07 -13.06
C LEU A 92 -14.45 -9.21 -12.54
N ILE A 93 -14.25 -8.47 -11.45
CA ILE A 93 -15.23 -7.62 -10.81
C ILE A 93 -15.02 -6.17 -11.25
N ASN A 94 -16.08 -5.54 -11.73
CA ASN A 94 -16.02 -4.13 -12.11
C ASN A 94 -16.08 -3.25 -10.85
N ALA A 95 -14.91 -2.97 -10.27
CA ALA A 95 -14.79 -2.14 -9.07
C ALA A 95 -15.45 -0.75 -9.19
N LYS A 96 -15.60 -0.19 -10.41
CA LYS A 96 -16.28 1.09 -10.63
C LYS A 96 -17.80 1.02 -10.38
N LYS A 97 -18.37 -0.19 -10.39
CA LYS A 97 -19.78 -0.45 -10.10
C LYS A 97 -20.03 -0.85 -8.64
N LEU A 98 -18.98 -1.05 -7.85
CA LEU A 98 -19.15 -1.33 -6.43
C LEU A 98 -19.57 -0.03 -5.70
N PRO A 99 -20.67 -0.06 -4.93
CA PRO A 99 -21.01 1.00 -4.00
C PRO A 99 -19.85 1.22 -3.02
N ARG A 100 -19.60 2.48 -2.66
CA ARG A 100 -18.49 2.82 -1.74
C ARG A 100 -18.66 2.17 -0.37
N ASP A 101 -19.90 2.08 0.08
CA ASP A 101 -20.33 1.38 1.29
C ASP A 101 -19.93 -0.10 1.29
N VAL A 102 -19.99 -0.83 0.18
CA VAL A 102 -19.61 -2.27 0.15
C VAL A 102 -18.12 -2.49 0.41
N VAL A 103 -17.26 -1.57 0.00
CA VAL A 103 -15.82 -1.63 0.29
C VAL A 103 -15.57 -1.27 1.77
N ILE A 104 -16.46 -0.49 2.38
CA ILE A 104 -16.36 0.02 3.75
C ILE A 104 -17.07 -0.91 4.76
N GLU A 105 -18.11 -1.66 4.38
CA GLU A 105 -18.91 -2.50 5.28
C GLU A 105 -18.17 -3.69 5.91
N THR A 106 -16.88 -3.85 5.64
CA THR A 106 -16.04 -4.92 6.21
C THR A 106 -15.02 -4.42 7.24
N TRP A 107 -15.11 -3.16 7.70
CA TRP A 107 -14.30 -2.73 8.86
C TRP A 107 -14.68 -3.56 10.08
N VAL A 108 -13.76 -4.45 10.46
CA VAL A 108 -13.83 -5.19 11.71
C VAL A 108 -13.00 -4.42 12.73
N GLU A 109 -13.59 -4.14 13.88
CA GLU A 109 -12.85 -3.56 15.00
C GLU A 109 -11.81 -4.56 15.50
N LEU A 110 -10.54 -4.17 15.43
CA LEU A 110 -9.44 -4.92 16.02
C LEU A 110 -9.26 -4.49 17.48
N PRO A 111 -8.65 -5.33 18.33
CA PRO A 111 -8.31 -4.93 19.69
C PRO A 111 -7.57 -3.59 19.71
N PRO A 112 -7.89 -2.68 20.65
CA PRO A 112 -7.22 -1.39 20.73
C PRO A 112 -5.74 -1.58 21.06
N MET A 113 -4.91 -0.69 20.52
CA MET A 113 -3.50 -0.61 20.88
C MET A 113 -3.34 -0.36 22.39
N PRO A 114 -2.39 -1.00 23.08
CA PRO A 114 -2.27 -0.87 24.54
C PRO A 114 -2.01 0.57 24.97
N THR A 115 -1.23 1.30 24.18
CA THR A 115 -0.96 2.72 24.39
C THR A 115 -1.67 3.57 23.33
N PRO A 116 -2.74 4.31 23.67
CA PRO A 116 -3.38 5.24 22.76
C PRO A 116 -2.40 6.32 22.29
N ARG A 117 -2.36 6.59 20.98
CA ARG A 117 -1.41 7.54 20.39
C ARG A 117 -1.88 8.07 19.03
N TYR A 118 -1.39 9.24 18.64
CA TYR A 118 -1.56 9.82 17.31
C TYR A 118 -0.21 10.19 16.69
N ALA A 119 -0.21 10.55 15.40
CA ALA A 119 0.99 10.90 14.64
C ALA A 119 2.07 9.81 14.65
N THR A 120 1.67 8.54 14.52
CA THR A 120 2.57 7.39 14.57
C THR A 120 3.14 7.04 13.20
N GLY A 121 4.21 6.26 13.22
CA GLY A 121 4.69 5.49 12.06
C GLY A 121 4.14 4.07 12.12
N ALA A 122 3.87 3.46 10.97
CA ALA A 122 3.42 2.08 10.91
C ALA A 122 4.11 1.32 9.76
N ALA A 123 4.45 0.05 10.01
CA ALA A 123 5.07 -0.83 9.02
C ALA A 123 4.48 -2.23 9.10
N HIS A 124 4.09 -2.78 7.95
CA HIS A 124 3.67 -4.17 7.83
C HIS A 124 4.90 -5.09 7.72
N ILE A 125 4.99 -6.10 8.57
CA ILE A 125 6.04 -7.12 8.58
C ILE A 125 5.46 -8.44 8.07
N PRO A 126 5.82 -8.87 6.85
CA PRO A 126 5.30 -10.10 6.26
C PRO A 126 5.47 -11.31 7.18
N GLY A 127 4.38 -12.04 7.41
CA GLY A 127 4.37 -13.24 8.25
C GLY A 127 4.34 -12.98 9.76
N VAL A 128 4.45 -11.72 10.21
CA VAL A 128 4.46 -11.38 11.65
C VAL A 128 3.25 -10.54 12.05
N GLY A 129 3.12 -9.33 11.52
CA GLY A 129 2.17 -8.35 12.04
C GLY A 129 2.38 -6.93 11.54
N ASP A 130 1.64 -6.00 12.13
CA ASP A 130 1.71 -4.57 11.84
C ASP A 130 2.33 -3.84 13.03
N LEU A 131 3.53 -3.29 12.82
CA LEU A 131 4.26 -2.54 13.84
C LEU A 131 3.81 -1.08 13.84
N VAL A 132 3.58 -0.52 15.02
CA VAL A 132 3.34 0.91 15.23
C VAL A 132 4.41 1.48 16.16
N VAL A 133 4.92 2.67 15.81
CA VAL A 133 6.03 3.31 16.51
C VAL A 133 5.80 4.80 16.75
N GLY A 134 6.32 5.29 17.87
CA GLY A 134 6.40 6.70 18.22
C GLY A 134 5.05 7.41 18.39
N GLY A 135 4.98 8.67 17.98
CA GLY A 135 3.81 9.54 18.09
C GLY A 135 3.69 10.26 19.44
N TRP A 136 2.48 10.70 19.76
CA TRP A 136 2.14 11.33 21.04
C TRP A 136 0.99 10.61 21.72
N THR A 137 1.07 10.50 23.03
CA THR A 137 0.07 9.80 23.86
C THR A 137 -1.09 10.69 24.29
N ASP A 138 -0.94 12.00 24.21
CA ASP A 138 -1.95 12.97 24.64
C ASP A 138 -1.83 14.27 23.83
N THR A 139 -2.91 15.05 23.78
CA THR A 139 -3.03 16.26 22.97
C THR A 139 -2.69 17.50 23.81
N GLY A 140 -1.52 18.08 23.59
CA GLY A 140 -1.04 19.27 24.29
C GLY A 140 0.31 19.71 23.76
N ASP A 141 0.59 21.01 23.81
CA ASP A 141 1.73 21.61 23.12
C ASP A 141 3.10 21.24 23.73
N ASP A 142 3.13 20.79 25.00
CA ASP A 142 4.35 20.47 25.75
C ASP A 142 4.57 18.97 25.96
N ILE A 143 3.79 18.10 25.31
CA ILE A 143 3.93 16.65 25.50
C ILE A 143 5.05 16.14 24.60
N PRO A 144 6.10 15.53 25.17
CA PRO A 144 7.16 14.96 24.35
C PRO A 144 6.61 13.82 23.50
N ALA A 145 7.14 13.69 22.29
CA ALA A 145 6.93 12.46 21.53
C ALA A 145 7.42 11.27 22.35
N VAL A 146 6.91 10.08 22.03
CA VAL A 146 7.33 8.84 22.68
C VAL A 146 8.16 7.96 21.75
N ASP A 147 8.88 7.01 22.32
CA ASP A 147 9.75 6.04 21.65
C ASP A 147 9.17 4.61 21.66
N ASN A 148 8.00 4.40 22.26
CA ASN A 148 7.38 3.08 22.30
C ASN A 148 7.20 2.49 20.90
N ALA A 149 7.29 1.17 20.84
CA ALA A 149 6.99 0.39 19.68
C ALA A 149 6.13 -0.82 20.07
N GLU A 150 5.01 -0.99 19.40
CA GLU A 150 3.99 -2.01 19.69
C GLU A 150 3.59 -2.69 18.38
N ILE A 151 3.49 -4.02 18.38
CA ILE A 151 3.15 -4.80 17.18
C ILE A 151 1.81 -5.52 17.36
N PHE A 152 0.93 -5.39 16.37
CA PHE A 152 -0.28 -6.18 16.26
C PHE A 152 0.01 -7.46 15.47
N LEU A 153 -0.11 -8.62 16.10
CA LEU A 153 0.22 -9.90 15.47
C LEU A 153 -0.94 -10.38 14.58
N THR A 154 -0.73 -10.48 13.27
CA THR A 154 -1.79 -10.91 12.33
C THR A 154 -1.75 -12.39 12.01
N ASN A 155 -0.63 -13.06 12.29
CA ASN A 155 -0.41 -14.48 12.07
C ASN A 155 -0.02 -15.19 13.37
N SER A 156 0.09 -16.52 13.32
CA SER A 156 0.75 -17.31 14.36
C SER A 156 2.26 -16.99 14.38
N SER A 157 2.58 -15.83 14.94
CA SER A 157 3.94 -15.32 15.11
C SER A 157 4.62 -16.03 16.29
N PRO A 158 5.94 -16.25 16.26
CA PRO A 158 6.68 -16.71 17.44
C PRO A 158 6.64 -15.71 18.60
N LEU A 159 6.25 -14.45 18.34
CA LEU A 159 6.19 -13.39 19.35
C LEU A 159 4.93 -13.46 20.24
N GLY A 160 3.88 -14.19 19.83
CA GLY A 160 2.63 -14.23 20.59
C GLY A 160 1.44 -14.75 19.79
N HIS A 161 0.24 -14.52 20.30
CA HIS A 161 -0.99 -15.02 19.69
C HIS A 161 -1.48 -14.08 18.57
N ALA A 162 -1.95 -14.66 17.46
CA ALA A 162 -2.61 -13.91 16.40
C ALA A 162 -3.81 -13.13 16.96
N GLY A 163 -3.98 -11.89 16.51
CA GLY A 163 -5.01 -10.96 16.98
C GLY A 163 -4.68 -10.28 18.31
N SER A 164 -3.43 -10.28 18.76
CA SER A 164 -3.03 -9.61 20.00
C SER A 164 -1.94 -8.56 19.76
N TRP A 165 -1.88 -7.58 20.66
CA TRP A 165 -0.81 -6.61 20.71
C TRP A 165 0.33 -7.10 21.60
N CYS A 166 1.55 -6.85 21.18
CA CYS A 166 2.75 -7.10 21.97
C CYS A 166 3.62 -5.84 21.98
N GLU A 167 4.12 -5.49 23.16
CA GLU A 167 5.17 -4.49 23.30
C GLU A 167 6.48 -5.06 22.77
N ILE A 168 7.25 -4.25 22.06
CA ILE A 168 8.61 -4.58 21.64
C ILE A 168 9.60 -3.58 22.26
N ALA A 169 10.90 -3.81 22.09
CA ALA A 169 11.91 -2.86 22.55
C ALA A 169 11.60 -1.44 22.04
N HIS A 170 11.77 -0.44 22.92
CA HIS A 170 11.55 0.97 22.59
C HIS A 170 12.61 1.43 21.59
N MET A 171 12.25 2.37 20.71
CA MET A 171 13.17 3.03 19.79
C MET A 171 14.29 3.74 20.56
N LEU A 172 15.40 4.03 19.88
CA LEU A 172 16.51 4.79 20.46
C LEU A 172 16.15 6.26 20.68
N HIS A 173 15.26 6.80 19.84
CA HIS A 173 14.79 8.17 19.94
C HIS A 173 13.26 8.23 19.93
N SER A 174 12.72 9.11 20.77
CA SER A 174 11.32 9.48 20.70
C SER A 174 11.06 10.30 19.43
N ARG A 175 9.96 10.02 18.72
CA ARG A 175 9.69 10.61 17.40
C ARG A 175 8.21 10.91 17.20
N ALA A 176 7.91 12.09 16.68
CA ALA A 176 6.58 12.48 16.22
C ALA A 176 6.49 12.42 14.69
N TYR A 177 5.37 11.90 14.18
CA TYR A 177 5.23 11.58 12.75
C TYR A 177 6.38 10.74 12.17
N PRO A 178 6.90 9.70 12.86
CA PRO A 178 7.92 8.87 12.25
C PRO A 178 7.39 8.18 11.00
N LYS A 179 8.28 7.91 10.06
CA LYS A 179 8.01 7.10 8.86
C LYS A 179 8.64 5.75 9.09
N ALA A 180 7.84 4.69 8.99
CA ALA A 180 8.29 3.33 9.18
C ALA A 180 8.07 2.51 7.89
N GLU A 181 9.00 1.62 7.56
CA GLU A 181 8.89 0.75 6.39
C GLU A 181 9.67 -0.55 6.63
N PHE A 182 9.08 -1.68 6.26
CA PHE A 182 9.77 -2.96 6.27
C PHE A 182 10.60 -3.12 4.99
N PHE A 183 11.90 -3.37 5.15
CA PHE A 183 12.84 -3.50 4.04
C PHE A 183 13.94 -4.50 4.39
N ASN A 184 14.24 -5.41 3.46
CA ASN A 184 15.32 -6.39 3.59
C ASN A 184 15.35 -7.14 4.94
N GLY A 185 14.18 -7.58 5.43
CA GLY A 185 14.07 -8.34 6.68
C GLY A 185 14.06 -7.50 7.96
N ASN A 186 14.18 -6.19 7.87
CA ASN A 186 14.23 -5.28 9.02
C ASN A 186 13.16 -4.18 8.90
N VAL A 187 12.81 -3.53 10.01
CA VAL A 187 11.99 -2.33 9.99
C VAL A 187 12.88 -1.11 10.15
N TYR A 188 12.76 -0.16 9.24
CA TYR A 188 13.45 1.13 9.32
C TYR A 188 12.48 2.20 9.80
N VAL A 189 12.96 3.10 10.64
CA VAL A 189 12.22 4.26 11.14
C VAL A 189 13.05 5.52 10.96
N ALA A 190 12.43 6.57 10.41
CA ALA A 190 13.08 7.85 10.15
C ALA A 190 12.11 9.03 10.29
N GLY A 191 12.66 10.22 10.46
CA GLY A 191 11.90 11.47 10.52
C GLY A 191 11.33 11.79 11.91
N ASP A 192 10.97 13.06 12.07
CA ASP A 192 10.38 13.66 13.26
C ASP A 192 9.66 14.97 12.87
N CYS A 193 8.79 15.50 13.74
CA CYS A 193 7.95 16.67 13.45
C CYS A 193 8.74 17.96 13.15
N GLU A 194 9.96 18.08 13.69
CA GLU A 194 10.75 19.32 13.67
C GLU A 194 12.05 19.21 12.87
N ASP A 195 12.23 18.16 12.08
CA ASP A 195 13.55 17.80 11.52
C ASP A 195 14.62 17.64 12.63
N SER A 196 14.18 17.48 13.88
CA SER A 196 14.96 17.43 15.14
C SER A 196 15.84 16.19 15.19
N THR A 197 15.34 15.04 14.73
CA THR A 197 16.10 13.81 14.68
C THR A 197 16.47 13.46 13.24
N SER A 198 17.78 13.52 12.99
CA SER A 198 18.42 13.23 11.72
C SER A 198 18.84 11.76 11.59
N SER A 199 18.43 10.91 12.52
CA SER A 199 18.83 9.50 12.53
C SER A 199 17.80 8.61 11.84
N VAL A 200 18.30 7.56 11.19
CA VAL A 200 17.50 6.40 10.79
C VAL A 200 17.85 5.26 11.72
N GLU A 201 16.81 4.67 12.30
CA GLU A 201 16.92 3.50 13.15
C GLU A 201 16.41 2.26 12.43
N MET A 202 16.96 1.12 12.80
CA MET A 202 16.63 -0.18 12.24
C MET A 202 16.34 -1.16 13.37
N LEU A 203 15.20 -1.83 13.29
CA LEU A 203 14.82 -2.94 14.15
C LEU A 203 15.05 -4.27 13.40
N SER A 204 15.89 -5.12 13.98
CA SER A 204 16.07 -6.51 13.56
C SER A 204 15.24 -7.43 14.45
N LEU A 205 14.13 -7.95 13.91
CA LEU A 205 13.24 -8.87 14.66
C LEU A 205 13.74 -10.31 14.68
N PHE A 206 14.61 -10.69 13.75
CA PHE A 206 15.02 -12.08 13.51
C PHE A 206 16.52 -12.33 13.80
N SER A 207 17.19 -11.43 14.52
CA SER A 207 18.56 -11.65 14.97
C SER A 207 18.62 -12.66 16.12
N GLU A 208 19.79 -13.27 16.33
CA GLU A 208 20.04 -14.10 17.51
C GLU A 208 20.05 -13.21 18.77
N GLY A 209 18.90 -13.09 19.44
CA GLY A 209 18.74 -12.28 20.65
C GLY A 209 17.38 -11.59 20.74
N PRO A 210 17.14 -10.82 21.82
CA PRO A 210 15.96 -9.98 21.91
C PRO A 210 15.98 -8.94 20.77
N PRO A 211 14.82 -8.53 20.23
CA PRO A 211 14.75 -7.45 19.25
C PRO A 211 15.37 -6.17 19.80
N GLN A 212 16.27 -5.56 19.02
CA GLN A 212 16.97 -4.33 19.39
C GLN A 212 16.95 -3.34 18.24
N TRP A 213 16.82 -2.06 18.58
CA TRP A 213 16.96 -0.95 17.66
C TRP A 213 18.43 -0.57 17.53
N THR A 214 18.84 -0.26 16.31
CA THR A 214 20.20 0.17 15.97
C THR A 214 20.15 1.41 15.09
N GLU A 215 20.98 2.40 15.38
CA GLU A 215 21.12 3.57 14.51
C GLU A 215 21.97 3.18 13.30
N VAL A 216 21.41 3.33 12.08
CA VAL A 216 22.07 2.93 10.83
C VAL A 216 22.53 4.13 10.01
N ILE A 217 21.89 5.28 10.16
CA ILE A 217 22.29 6.53 9.51
C ILE A 217 22.23 7.64 10.55
N ASN A 218 23.32 8.36 10.71
CA ASN A 218 23.42 9.57 11.52
C ASN A 218 23.80 10.73 10.60
N ALA A 219 22.85 11.22 9.81
CA ALA A 219 23.11 12.25 8.81
C ALA A 219 21.95 13.23 8.78
N SER A 220 22.24 14.53 8.75
CA SER A 220 21.23 15.59 8.76
C SER A 220 20.37 15.57 7.50
N PHE A 221 19.29 14.79 7.51
CA PHE A 221 18.24 14.88 6.51
C PHE A 221 16.89 14.70 7.19
N SER A 222 15.89 15.34 6.61
CA SER A 222 14.51 15.13 7.02
C SER A 222 13.72 14.51 5.87
N THR A 223 12.68 13.78 6.25
CA THR A 223 11.89 13.00 5.31
C THR A 223 10.42 13.11 5.66
N ASP A 224 9.62 13.38 4.64
CA ASP A 224 8.16 13.42 4.73
C ASP A 224 7.54 12.07 4.37
N SER A 225 8.30 11.18 3.72
CA SER A 225 7.82 9.85 3.37
C SER A 225 8.98 8.89 3.11
N MET A 226 8.75 7.63 3.44
CA MET A 226 9.67 6.53 3.22
C MET A 226 8.94 5.38 2.54
N ILE A 227 9.59 4.71 1.58
CA ILE A 227 9.02 3.56 0.89
C ILE A 227 10.11 2.61 0.41
N SER A 228 9.85 1.31 0.43
CA SER A 228 10.69 0.31 -0.21
C SER A 228 10.25 0.12 -1.67
N PHE A 229 11.21 0.14 -2.60
CA PHE A 229 10.91 -0.07 -4.02
C PHE A 229 12.09 -0.68 -4.75
N LYS A 230 11.85 -1.78 -5.48
CA LYS A 230 12.84 -2.49 -6.32
C LYS A 230 14.17 -2.77 -5.59
N GLY A 231 14.11 -3.16 -4.32
CA GLY A 231 15.31 -3.48 -3.54
C GLY A 231 16.07 -2.25 -3.01
N SER A 232 15.45 -1.07 -3.03
CA SER A 232 15.99 0.14 -2.42
C SER A 232 15.01 0.72 -1.40
N LEU A 233 15.53 1.38 -0.36
CA LEU A 233 14.76 2.21 0.54
C LEU A 233 14.85 3.66 0.07
N LEU A 234 13.71 4.27 -0.25
CA LEU A 234 13.63 5.62 -0.78
C LEU A 234 13.05 6.56 0.27
N PHE A 235 13.69 7.72 0.42
CA PHE A 235 13.25 8.82 1.26
C PHE A 235 12.84 9.98 0.35
N ALA A 236 11.69 10.60 0.63
CA ALA A 236 11.29 11.83 -0.04
C ALA A 236 11.04 12.94 0.98
N LYS A 237 11.29 14.18 0.57
CA LYS A 237 11.02 15.41 1.32
C LYS A 237 10.22 16.38 0.44
N SER A 238 9.06 16.77 0.93
CA SER A 238 8.18 17.81 0.44
C SER A 238 8.71 19.20 0.86
N ARG A 239 9.60 19.75 0.01
CA ARG A 239 10.10 21.14 -0.02
C ARG A 239 11.20 21.50 0.98
N CYS A 240 12.42 21.59 0.44
CA CYS A 240 13.19 22.82 0.63
C CYS A 240 12.62 23.91 -0.29
N LEU A 241 12.49 25.15 0.20
CA LEU A 241 12.05 26.36 -0.55
C LEU A 241 12.84 26.70 -1.84
N LYS A 242 13.76 25.82 -2.28
CA LYS A 242 14.60 25.97 -3.47
C LYS A 242 14.51 24.80 -4.48
N GLY A 243 13.47 23.97 -4.41
CA GLY A 243 13.08 23.11 -5.55
C GLY A 243 13.96 21.88 -5.83
N ILE A 244 14.71 21.37 -4.84
CA ILE A 244 15.50 20.14 -4.99
C ILE A 244 14.90 19.06 -4.09
N CYS A 245 14.42 17.97 -4.71
CA CYS A 245 14.14 16.71 -4.02
C CYS A 245 15.48 15.97 -3.86
N HIS A 246 15.89 15.67 -2.64
CA HIS A 246 17.03 14.79 -2.41
C HIS A 246 16.52 13.35 -2.33
N PHE A 247 17.01 12.49 -3.22
CA PHE A 247 16.85 11.04 -3.12
C PHE A 247 18.16 10.48 -2.57
N VAL A 248 18.13 9.97 -1.34
CA VAL A 248 19.22 9.16 -0.81
C VAL A 248 18.82 7.71 -1.07
N ALA A 249 19.44 7.10 -2.07
CA ALA A 249 19.35 5.66 -2.31
C ALA A 249 20.64 5.03 -1.78
N THR A 250 20.58 4.39 -0.62
CA THR A 250 21.62 3.42 -0.26
C THR A 250 21.33 2.14 -1.04
N ASN A 251 22.23 1.84 -1.98
CA ASN A 251 22.15 0.84 -3.05
C ASN A 251 21.21 1.19 -4.22
N ALA A 252 21.80 1.95 -5.15
CA ALA A 252 21.59 2.01 -6.60
C ALA A 252 20.16 1.82 -7.13
N SER A 253 19.43 2.93 -7.29
CA SER A 253 18.67 3.28 -8.50
C SER A 253 18.01 4.65 -8.36
N ILE A 254 18.39 5.61 -9.21
CA ILE A 254 17.62 6.85 -9.38
C ILE A 254 16.38 6.49 -10.20
N VAL A 255 15.24 6.35 -9.54
CA VAL A 255 13.97 6.13 -10.22
C VAL A 255 13.43 7.48 -10.69
N ASN A 256 13.07 7.57 -11.98
CA ASN A 256 12.49 8.75 -12.60
C ASN A 256 11.26 9.21 -11.79
N SER A 257 11.16 10.51 -11.50
CA SER A 257 10.13 11.10 -10.65
C SER A 257 8.71 10.68 -11.05
N LYS A 258 8.44 10.46 -12.34
CA LYS A 258 7.11 10.01 -12.83
C LYS A 258 6.68 8.63 -12.32
N GLU A 259 7.58 7.67 -12.17
CA GLU A 259 7.21 6.32 -11.68
C GLU A 259 6.90 6.34 -10.17
N VAL A 260 7.62 7.16 -9.41
CA VAL A 260 7.44 7.33 -7.96
C VAL A 260 6.07 7.94 -7.64
N TRP A 261 5.59 8.91 -8.43
CA TRP A 261 4.29 9.55 -8.24
C TRP A 261 3.10 8.60 -8.50
N ILE A 262 3.22 7.67 -9.46
CA ILE A 262 2.18 6.66 -9.74
C ILE A 262 2.04 5.67 -8.58
N ILE A 263 3.16 5.33 -7.94
CA ILE A 263 3.20 4.41 -6.79
C ILE A 263 2.64 5.10 -5.53
N ALA A 264 3.00 6.36 -5.30
CA ALA A 264 2.44 7.17 -4.21
C ALA A 264 0.92 7.33 -4.32
N ALA A 265 0.39 7.57 -5.53
CA ALA A 265 -1.04 7.68 -5.77
C ALA A 265 -1.82 6.39 -5.48
N ARG A 266 -1.22 5.20 -5.72
CA ARG A 266 -1.85 3.91 -5.42
C ARG A 266 -1.87 3.58 -3.93
N LYS A 267 -0.84 3.97 -3.16
CA LYS A 267 -0.78 3.76 -1.69
C LYS A 267 -1.67 4.77 -0.94
N LEU A 268 -1.78 6.02 -1.43
CA LEU A 268 -2.64 7.07 -0.84
C LEU A 268 -4.15 6.81 -0.97
N GLN A 269 -4.60 6.07 -1.99
CA GLN A 269 -6.00 5.63 -2.08
C GLN A 269 -6.44 4.72 -0.94
N PHE A 270 -5.51 4.09 -0.22
CA PHE A 270 -5.81 3.23 0.93
C PHE A 270 -5.83 3.95 2.29
N ILE A 271 -5.31 5.18 2.39
CA ILE A 271 -5.07 5.83 3.70
C ILE A 271 -6.00 7.03 3.97
N ILE A 272 -6.62 7.64 2.94
CA ILE A 272 -7.44 8.85 3.13
C ILE A 272 -8.91 8.57 2.79
N GLY A 273 -9.73 8.38 3.82
CA GLY A 273 -11.18 8.55 3.72
C GLY A 273 -11.55 10.02 3.49
N PRO A 274 -12.52 10.35 2.62
CA PRO A 274 -12.83 11.74 2.30
C PRO A 274 -13.68 12.37 3.40
N ARG A 275 -13.14 13.38 4.11
CA ARG A 275 -13.98 14.39 4.78
C ARG A 275 -14.47 15.39 3.73
N GLY A 276 -15.76 15.67 3.78
CA GLY A 276 -16.50 16.30 2.70
C GLY A 276 -16.39 17.83 2.61
N LYS A 277 -16.76 18.25 1.39
CA LYS A 277 -17.28 19.53 0.90
C LYS A 277 -16.29 20.65 0.53
N THR A 278 -16.36 20.95 -0.79
CA THR A 278 -16.11 22.22 -1.52
C THR A 278 -14.68 22.74 -1.43
N ASP A 279 -13.83 22.68 -2.46
CA ASP A 279 -14.04 23.05 -3.86
C ASP A 279 -13.24 22.17 -4.84
N ASP A 280 -13.55 22.28 -6.12
CA ASP A 280 -12.95 21.58 -7.25
C ASP A 280 -11.42 21.45 -7.17
N PHE A 281 -10.93 20.25 -6.85
CA PHE A 281 -9.58 19.84 -7.24
C PHE A 281 -9.66 19.01 -8.51
N LEU A 282 -9.88 19.69 -9.64
CA LEU A 282 -9.32 19.22 -10.90
C LEU A 282 -7.81 19.43 -10.80
N ILE A 283 -7.05 18.37 -10.50
CA ILE A 283 -5.60 18.42 -10.63
C ILE A 283 -5.29 18.38 -12.14
N GLU A 284 -5.41 19.52 -12.80
CA GLU A 284 -4.91 19.73 -14.15
C GLU A 284 -3.40 19.99 -14.06
N VAL A 285 -2.59 18.93 -14.12
CA VAL A 285 -1.12 19.07 -14.10
C VAL A 285 -0.64 19.51 -15.47
N ASN A 286 -0.63 20.82 -15.71
CA ASN A 286 0.08 21.42 -16.83
C ASN A 286 1.59 21.29 -16.60
N MET A 287 2.26 20.44 -17.41
CA MET A 287 3.72 20.32 -17.44
C MET A 287 4.33 21.56 -18.13
N VAL A 288 4.89 22.49 -17.35
CA VAL A 288 5.74 23.56 -17.88
C VAL A 288 7.21 23.24 -17.60
N TYR A 289 7.98 22.94 -18.64
CA TYR A 289 9.44 22.88 -18.58
C TYR A 289 10.00 24.29 -18.77
N THR A 290 10.53 24.92 -17.73
CA THR A 290 11.38 26.11 -17.88
C THR A 290 12.85 25.69 -17.89
N LYS A 291 13.49 25.76 -19.06
CA LYS A 291 14.93 25.58 -19.23
C LYS A 291 15.62 26.92 -18.92
N THR A 292 16.05 27.14 -17.69
CA THR A 292 16.79 28.36 -17.33
C THR A 292 18.26 28.22 -17.76
N LYS A 293 18.62 28.82 -18.89
CA LYS A 293 20.03 28.98 -19.30
C LYS A 293 20.60 30.18 -18.55
N ARG A 294 21.58 29.94 -17.66
CA ARG A 294 22.26 31.00 -16.90
C ARG A 294 23.24 31.72 -17.83
N SER A 295 22.92 32.94 -18.29
CA SER A 295 23.91 33.88 -18.82
C SER A 295 24.03 35.06 -17.85
N ARG A 296 25.27 35.41 -17.49
CA ARG A 296 25.58 36.66 -16.78
C ARG A 296 25.45 37.80 -17.78
N GLY A 297 24.64 38.81 -17.44
CA GLY A 297 24.58 40.07 -18.18
C GLY A 297 23.61 41.04 -17.52
N TYR A 298 24.13 42.13 -16.97
CA TYR A 298 23.35 43.30 -16.57
C TYR A 298 22.76 43.99 -17.82
N GLY A 299 21.47 44.33 -17.82
CA GLY A 299 20.87 45.12 -18.89
C GLY A 299 19.35 45.27 -18.75
N GLN A 300 18.86 46.49 -18.95
CA GLN A 300 17.51 47.00 -18.68
C GLN A 300 16.36 46.30 -19.43
N MET A 301 15.16 46.30 -18.83
CA MET A 301 13.90 45.85 -19.43
C MET A 301 13.38 46.81 -20.52
N GLN A 302 13.06 46.26 -21.69
CA GLN A 302 12.00 46.78 -22.56
C GLN A 302 11.08 45.64 -23.03
N ARG A 303 9.79 45.95 -23.13
CA ARG A 303 8.71 45.05 -23.59
C ARG A 303 8.80 44.82 -25.09
N GLY A 304 8.80 43.56 -25.51
CA GLY A 304 8.56 43.13 -26.88
C GLY A 304 7.89 41.77 -26.91
N SER A 305 6.83 41.64 -27.70
CA SER A 305 6.06 40.43 -27.98
C SER A 305 6.77 39.56 -29.02
N TYR A 306 6.80 38.24 -28.83
CA TYR A 306 7.35 37.29 -29.80
C TYR A 306 6.41 36.08 -30.01
N GLU A 307 6.27 35.72 -31.28
CA GLU A 307 5.55 34.58 -31.84
C GLU A 307 6.49 33.35 -31.87
N VAL A 308 6.02 32.17 -31.47
CA VAL A 308 6.83 30.94 -31.42
C VAL A 308 6.45 30.01 -32.56
N ARG A 309 7.40 29.74 -33.48
CA ARG A 309 7.37 28.60 -34.40
C ARG A 309 8.07 27.41 -33.75
N HIS A 310 7.49 26.21 -33.88
CA HIS A 310 8.13 24.96 -33.48
C HIS A 310 9.07 24.43 -34.57
N SER A 311 10.27 24.02 -34.18
CA SER A 311 11.09 23.08 -34.94
C SER A 311 11.62 21.99 -34.02
N ASN A 312 11.44 20.74 -34.45
CA ASN A 312 11.99 19.55 -33.80
C ASN A 312 13.36 19.25 -34.38
N SER A 313 14.38 19.13 -33.54
CA SER A 313 15.59 18.37 -33.86
C SER A 313 16.15 17.70 -32.59
N ILE A 314 16.44 16.40 -32.73
CA ILE A 314 17.13 15.57 -31.75
C ILE A 314 18.56 15.41 -32.27
N GLU A 315 19.57 15.70 -31.45
CA GLU A 315 20.95 15.29 -31.69
C GLU A 315 21.39 14.31 -30.59
N GLU A 316 21.84 13.13 -31.02
CA GLU A 316 22.55 12.14 -30.21
C GLU A 316 24.00 12.58 -29.98
N VAL A 317 24.49 12.49 -28.73
CA VAL A 317 25.92 12.62 -28.42
C VAL A 317 26.45 11.27 -27.95
N LYS A 318 27.35 10.68 -28.75
CA LYS A 318 28.14 9.50 -28.37
C LYS A 318 29.22 9.87 -27.35
N VAL A 319 29.33 9.08 -26.29
CA VAL A 319 30.41 9.16 -25.30
C VAL A 319 31.55 8.22 -25.71
N GLN A 320 32.76 8.74 -25.74
CA GLN A 320 33.99 8.00 -26.03
C GLN A 320 34.69 7.68 -24.70
N THR A 321 34.96 6.41 -24.44
CA THR A 321 35.69 5.95 -23.24
C THR A 321 37.20 6.10 -23.43
N PRO A 322 37.95 6.54 -22.41
CA PRO A 322 39.41 6.64 -22.49
C PRO A 322 40.08 5.29 -22.18
N HIS A 323 41.20 5.05 -22.86
CA HIS A 323 42.21 4.04 -22.50
C HIS A 323 43.11 4.55 -21.37
#